data_AF-G0MKQ8-F1
#
_entry.id   AF-G0MKQ8-F1
#
_cell.length_a   1.000
_cell.length_b   1.000
_cell.length_c   1.000
_cell.angle_alpha   90.00
_cell.angle_beta   90.00
_cell.angle_gamma   90.00
#
_symmetry.space_group_name_H-M   'P 1'
#
loop_
_entity.id
_entity.type
_entity.pdbx_description
1 polymer ?
#
loop_
_entity_poly.entity_id
_entity_poly.type
_entity_poly.pdbx_seq_one_letter_code
_entity_poly.pdbx_strand_id
1 'polypeptide(L)'
;MVKSKKGQRYCRRDDKTEFPLHNLDSFSLNEIFKNLPLTDVFELSFTTEEVRRAVREASVPIHIMHVSFDSKEPSICLKSPKHQFTWTFGVPEQLELVDRGEYKIGKFQYDCKSNEDGYFTQHYDAEHGMVSVLKYLVSVFDCSEAIIKELSIDVGVIEDSRSIFQHFINFKSIERMAIHQSVDKEGNRLNLIQHIDWIMSNLKTDEFYMGVELLEHRMIRTPEGDFDIRPVPMRLEKALKINHVALMHSEWVTKDDLLNLNVQTAIFEGSKLTSQDLNAFLHQWIRTTSDKLWWLKVKTNDNFNFEEVINGLDVQEDTYKEQNIKCSCPYLRTGGLECEPFEFPETSKQITNANGTTATVSVHEDTFFFHVKNDGPITPKPPVVREPTEEQRMIMDRIEQLNVETARLHAQRVEFQMVRRNRDREDRDDHDRMMLENRLEHIQFAAAALREELRNLEPR
;
A
#
# COMPACT_ATOMS: atom_id res chain seq x y z
N MET A 1 47.19 29.41 26.75
CA MET A 1 47.49 28.12 27.42
C MET A 1 46.87 28.12 28.81
N VAL A 2 45.65 27.62 28.95
CA VAL A 2 44.98 27.42 30.25
C VAL A 2 44.71 25.93 30.34
N LYS A 3 45.33 25.28 31.33
CA LYS A 3 45.30 23.84 31.52
C LYS A 3 43.92 23.37 31.98
N SER A 4 43.42 22.37 31.27
CA SER A 4 42.20 21.61 31.52
C SER A 4 42.18 21.00 32.93
N LYS A 5 41.06 21.19 33.64
CA LYS A 5 40.68 20.37 34.81
C LYS A 5 40.09 19.07 34.29
N LYS A 6 40.78 17.96 34.55
CA LYS A 6 40.29 16.59 34.35
C LYS A 6 39.04 16.39 35.21
N GLY A 7 37.90 16.16 34.56
CA GLY A 7 36.69 15.66 35.20
C GLY A 7 36.94 14.26 35.77
N GLN A 8 36.54 14.07 37.02
CA GLN A 8 36.51 12.79 37.70
C GLN A 8 35.62 11.81 36.92
N ARG A 9 36.20 10.67 36.54
CA ARG A 9 35.44 9.48 36.15
C ARG A 9 34.67 9.02 37.39
N TYR A 10 33.37 9.24 37.41
CA TYR A 10 32.49 8.45 38.25
C TYR A 10 32.55 7.00 37.75
N CYS A 11 33.05 6.09 38.58
CA CYS A 11 32.84 4.66 38.40
C CYS A 11 31.33 4.42 38.42
N ARG A 12 30.73 4.07 37.27
CA ARG A 12 29.39 3.48 37.21
C ARG A 12 29.42 2.25 38.11
N ARG A 13 28.53 2.20 39.09
CA ARG A 13 28.18 0.95 39.77
C ARG A 13 27.63 0.00 38.71
N ASP A 14 28.11 -1.24 38.70
CA ASP A 14 27.56 -2.31 37.87
C ASP A 14 26.08 -2.47 38.18
N ASP A 15 25.23 -1.95 37.31
CA ASP A 15 23.80 -2.18 37.36
C ASP A 15 23.56 -3.60 36.83
N LYS A 16 23.41 -4.57 37.73
CA LYS A 16 23.20 -5.99 37.40
C LYS A 16 21.80 -6.29 36.87
N THR A 17 21.09 -5.28 36.36
CA THR A 17 19.72 -5.38 35.87
C THR A 17 19.61 -5.36 34.34
N GLU A 18 20.71 -5.22 33.61
CA GLU A 18 20.70 -5.31 32.15
C GLU A 18 20.40 -6.76 31.70
N PHE A 19 19.21 -6.97 31.12
CA PHE A 19 18.85 -8.24 30.49
C PHE A 19 19.82 -8.50 29.33
N PRO A 20 20.63 -9.58 29.37
CA PRO A 20 21.71 -9.75 28.41
C PRO A 20 21.16 -10.34 27.11
N LEU A 21 20.41 -9.53 26.36
CA LEU A 21 19.73 -9.93 25.13
C LEU A 21 20.72 -10.61 24.16
N HIS A 22 21.95 -10.09 24.08
CA HIS A 22 23.03 -10.61 23.25
C HIS A 22 23.62 -11.97 23.65
N ASN A 23 23.28 -12.49 24.84
CA ASN A 23 23.73 -13.82 25.30
C ASN A 23 22.72 -14.93 24.94
N LEU A 24 21.57 -14.57 24.37
CA LEU A 24 20.56 -15.52 23.92
C LEU A 24 20.97 -16.14 22.59
N ASP A 25 20.60 -17.41 22.40
CA ASP A 25 20.74 -18.07 21.10
C ASP A 25 19.76 -17.48 20.06
N SER A 26 20.00 -17.75 18.78
CA SER A 26 19.19 -17.22 17.68
C SER A 26 17.72 -17.65 17.73
N PHE A 27 17.40 -18.82 18.29
CA PHE A 27 16.01 -19.26 18.42
C PHE A 27 15.29 -18.45 19.51
N SER A 28 15.93 -18.26 20.66
CA SER A 28 15.43 -17.45 21.78
C SER A 28 15.25 -15.98 21.38
N LEU A 29 16.21 -15.41 20.64
CA LEU A 29 16.10 -14.06 20.07
C LEU A 29 14.90 -13.95 19.13
N ASN A 30 14.75 -14.89 18.20
CA ASN A 30 13.64 -14.90 17.26
C ASN A 30 12.28 -14.93 17.97
N GLU A 31 12.11 -15.75 19.01
CA GLU A 31 10.84 -15.83 19.75
C GLU A 31 10.52 -14.54 20.52
N ILE A 32 11.53 -13.85 21.05
CA ILE A 32 11.33 -12.54 21.69
C ILE A 32 10.92 -11.51 20.64
N PHE A 33 11.72 -11.34 19.58
CA PHE A 33 11.50 -10.28 18.59
C PHE A 33 10.22 -10.46 17.78
N LYS A 34 9.75 -11.69 17.55
CA LYS A 34 8.43 -11.97 16.93
C LYS A 34 7.24 -11.42 17.72
N ASN A 35 7.40 -11.19 19.03
CA ASN A 35 6.33 -10.72 19.91
C ASN A 35 6.52 -9.26 20.34
N LEU A 36 7.59 -8.60 19.89
CA LEU A 36 7.78 -7.18 20.12
C LEU A 36 7.11 -6.35 19.02
N PRO A 37 6.53 -5.19 19.38
CA PRO A 37 6.19 -4.15 18.41
C PRO A 37 7.39 -3.83 17.50
N LEU A 38 7.12 -3.58 16.22
CA LEU A 38 8.17 -3.22 15.27
C LEU A 38 8.88 -1.90 15.66
N THR A 39 8.19 -1.00 16.34
CA THR A 39 8.75 0.22 16.94
C THR A 39 9.80 -0.10 18.00
N ASP A 40 9.55 -1.06 18.89
CA ASP A 40 10.51 -1.48 19.92
C ASP A 40 11.75 -2.13 19.30
N VAL A 41 11.56 -2.99 18.27
CA VAL A 41 12.68 -3.57 17.52
C VAL A 41 13.52 -2.49 16.86
N PHE A 42 12.87 -1.47 16.29
CA PHE A 42 13.54 -0.31 15.73
C PHE A 42 14.33 0.45 16.79
N GLU A 43 13.76 0.78 17.95
CA GLU A 43 14.48 1.48 19.03
C GLU A 43 15.69 0.68 19.53
N LEU A 44 15.54 -0.64 19.70
CA LEU A 44 16.62 -1.53 20.11
C LEU A 44 17.80 -1.50 19.12
N SER A 45 17.56 -1.28 17.83
CA SER A 45 18.60 -1.18 16.81
C SER A 45 19.56 0.02 17.00
N PHE A 46 19.18 1.03 17.78
CA PHE A 46 19.98 2.22 18.11
C PHE A 46 20.72 2.13 19.45
N THR A 47 20.68 0.98 20.13
CA THR A 47 21.35 0.78 21.42
C THR A 47 22.83 0.38 21.24
N THR A 48 23.28 -0.70 21.88
CA THR A 48 24.69 -1.16 21.79
C THR A 48 24.95 -1.97 20.52
N GLU A 49 26.22 -2.13 20.14
CA GLU A 49 26.58 -2.93 18.96
C GLU A 49 26.14 -4.40 19.10
N GLU A 50 26.18 -4.95 20.31
CA GLU A 50 25.78 -6.32 20.59
C GLU A 50 24.28 -6.52 20.39
N VAL A 51 23.45 -5.58 20.87
CA VAL A 51 22.00 -5.62 20.66
C VAL A 51 21.66 -5.41 19.20
N ARG A 52 22.31 -4.47 18.51
CA ARG A 52 22.12 -4.26 17.07
C ARG A 52 22.42 -5.52 16.26
N ARG A 53 23.48 -6.25 16.61
CA ARG A 53 23.79 -7.54 15.99
C ARG A 53 22.70 -8.57 16.28
N ALA A 54 22.24 -8.69 17.52
CA ALA A 54 21.15 -9.60 17.89
C ALA A 54 19.84 -9.30 17.14
N VAL A 55 19.49 -8.02 16.96
CA VAL A 55 18.33 -7.59 16.15
C VAL A 55 18.49 -8.04 14.69
N ARG A 56 19.67 -7.87 14.10
CA ARG A 56 19.95 -8.29 12.70
C ARG A 56 19.97 -9.80 12.50
N GLU A 57 20.33 -10.56 13.53
CA GLU A 57 20.30 -12.03 13.49
C GLU A 57 18.88 -12.58 13.70
N ALA A 58 17.98 -11.75 14.20
CA ALA A 58 16.59 -12.11 14.39
C ALA A 58 15.77 -11.81 13.13
N SER A 59 15.12 -12.84 12.60
CA SER A 59 14.22 -12.70 11.46
C SER A 59 12.84 -12.31 11.96
N VAL A 60 12.51 -11.03 11.84
CA VAL A 60 11.17 -10.51 12.11
C VAL A 60 10.34 -10.66 10.84
N PRO A 61 9.20 -11.38 10.87
CA PRO A 61 8.49 -11.75 9.66
C PRO A 61 7.67 -10.57 9.10
N ILE A 62 8.33 -9.72 8.33
CA ILE A 62 7.68 -8.67 7.54
C ILE A 62 7.00 -9.32 6.34
N HIS A 63 5.72 -9.02 6.14
CA HIS A 63 4.93 -9.54 5.02
C HIS A 63 4.42 -8.45 4.09
N ILE A 64 4.34 -7.20 4.55
CA ILE A 64 3.89 -6.07 3.74
C ILE A 64 4.89 -4.93 3.84
N MET A 65 5.22 -4.34 2.71
CA MET A 65 6.06 -3.16 2.61
C MET A 65 5.45 -2.18 1.61
N HIS A 66 5.04 -1.02 2.10
CA HIS A 66 4.56 0.07 1.26
C HIS A 66 5.50 1.26 1.35
N VAL A 67 5.86 1.81 0.20
CA VAL A 67 6.67 3.01 0.08
C VAL A 67 5.81 4.02 -0.68
N SER A 68 5.21 4.96 0.05
CA SER A 68 4.22 5.90 -0.47
C SER A 68 4.80 7.31 -0.54
N PHE A 69 4.43 8.05 -1.57
CA PHE A 69 4.79 9.46 -1.70
C PHE A 69 3.54 10.35 -1.79
N ASP A 70 2.77 10.42 -0.71
CA ASP A 70 1.77 11.48 -0.59
C ASP A 70 2.50 12.84 -0.60
N SER A 71 2.03 13.77 -1.44
CA SER A 71 2.52 15.16 -1.51
C SER A 71 2.62 15.88 -0.15
N LYS A 72 1.86 15.43 0.85
CA LYS A 72 1.85 15.98 2.21
C LYS A 72 2.65 15.12 3.19
N GLU A 73 2.54 13.80 3.09
CA GLU A 73 3.03 12.84 4.09
C GLU A 73 3.63 11.57 3.45
N PRO A 74 4.79 11.68 2.77
CA PRO A 74 5.52 10.52 2.30
C PRO A 74 5.82 9.54 3.43
N SER A 75 5.74 8.25 3.17
CA SER A 75 5.93 7.26 4.22
C SER A 75 6.47 5.92 3.77
N ILE A 76 7.12 5.23 4.70
CA ILE A 76 7.51 3.82 4.58
C ILE A 76 6.72 3.06 5.63
N CYS A 77 5.87 2.12 5.20
CA CYS A 77 5.10 1.27 6.08
C CYS A 77 5.57 -0.18 5.99
N LEU A 78 5.86 -0.79 7.13
CA LEU A 78 6.16 -2.21 7.28
C LEU A 78 5.07 -2.85 8.13
N LYS A 79 4.57 -4.02 7.71
CA LYS A 79 3.64 -4.81 8.53
C LYS A 79 4.12 -6.24 8.72
N SER A 80 4.08 -6.67 9.97
CA SER A 80 4.13 -8.07 10.38
C SER A 80 2.70 -8.58 10.62
N PRO A 81 2.50 -9.88 10.92
CA PRO A 81 1.18 -10.41 11.21
C PRO A 81 0.47 -9.76 12.40
N LYS A 82 1.22 -9.16 13.34
CA LYS A 82 0.70 -8.59 14.59
C LYS A 82 0.88 -7.09 14.73
N HIS A 83 1.86 -6.52 14.03
CA HIS A 83 2.33 -5.16 14.28
C HIS A 83 2.56 -4.41 12.98
N GLN A 84 2.41 -3.10 13.05
CA GLN A 84 2.71 -2.17 11.97
C GLN A 84 3.76 -1.17 12.45
N PHE A 85 4.58 -0.71 11.52
CA PHE A 85 5.50 0.40 11.70
C PHE A 85 5.40 1.32 10.51
N THR A 86 5.19 2.60 10.76
CA THR A 86 5.19 3.63 9.71
C THR A 86 6.24 4.69 10.01
N TRP A 87 7.07 5.02 9.03
CA TRP A 87 7.94 6.19 9.09
C TRP A 87 7.45 7.24 8.11
N THR A 88 6.97 8.37 8.61
CA THR A 88 6.40 9.46 7.82
C THR A 88 7.33 10.67 7.77
N PHE A 89 7.53 11.22 6.58
CA PHE A 89 8.30 12.43 6.31
C PHE A 89 7.36 13.63 6.28
N GLY A 90 7.08 14.18 7.44
CA GLY A 90 6.08 15.21 7.65
C GLY A 90 5.56 15.11 9.06
N VAL A 91 5.06 16.23 9.60
CA VAL A 91 4.42 16.25 10.91
C VAL A 91 3.00 16.78 10.70
N PRO A 92 1.98 15.94 10.84
CA PRO A 92 0.59 16.37 10.73
C PRO A 92 0.27 17.40 11.81
N GLU A 93 -0.39 18.50 11.47
CA GLU A 93 -0.68 19.58 12.44
C GLU A 93 -1.65 19.17 13.55
N GLN A 94 -2.41 18.08 13.36
CA GLN A 94 -3.54 17.68 14.20
C GLN A 94 -3.24 16.48 15.12
N LEU A 95 -2.02 15.94 15.08
CA LEU A 95 -1.63 14.75 15.85
C LEU A 95 -0.78 15.13 17.06
N GLU A 96 -1.19 14.67 18.25
CA GLU A 96 -0.33 14.71 19.43
C GLU A 96 0.78 13.67 19.30
N LEU A 97 2.01 14.15 19.17
CA LEU A 97 3.19 13.30 19.00
C LEU A 97 4.15 13.45 20.18
N VAL A 98 4.74 12.34 20.59
CA VAL A 98 5.74 12.29 21.65
C VAL A 98 7.12 12.54 21.03
N ASP A 99 7.90 13.45 21.61
CA ASP A 99 9.28 13.65 21.18
C ASP A 99 10.14 12.44 21.56
N ARG A 100 10.83 11.86 20.57
CA ARG A 100 11.72 10.70 20.74
C ARG A 100 13.18 11.06 20.55
N GLY A 101 13.48 12.32 20.23
CA GLY A 101 14.84 12.80 20.00
C GLY A 101 15.39 12.42 18.63
N GLU A 102 16.72 12.32 18.56
CA GLU A 102 17.45 12.32 17.30
C GLU A 102 17.98 10.93 16.94
N TYR A 103 17.68 10.47 15.73
CA TYR A 103 18.20 9.21 15.18
C TYR A 103 19.17 9.50 14.05
N LYS A 104 20.35 8.87 14.07
CA LYS A 104 21.35 9.00 13.00
C LYS A 104 21.35 7.79 12.09
N ILE A 105 20.90 7.94 10.86
CA ILE A 105 20.89 6.88 9.85
C ILE A 105 21.74 7.31 8.65
N GLY A 106 22.83 6.55 8.42
CA GLY A 106 23.80 6.88 7.39
C GLY A 106 24.44 8.27 7.63
N LYS A 107 24.33 9.15 6.64
CA LYS A 107 24.82 10.53 6.71
C LYS A 107 23.81 11.52 7.30
N PHE A 108 22.57 11.08 7.51
CA PHE A 108 21.46 11.93 7.92
C PHE A 108 21.16 11.79 9.40
N GLN A 109 20.59 12.85 9.95
CA GLN A 109 20.14 12.94 11.33
C GLN A 109 18.68 13.40 11.29
N TYR A 110 17.84 12.68 12.02
CA TYR A 110 16.39 12.82 11.96
C TYR A 110 15.90 13.15 13.36
N ASP A 111 15.31 14.32 13.50
CA ASP A 111 14.56 14.69 14.69
C ASP A 111 13.20 14.02 14.58
N CYS A 112 12.94 13.08 15.48
CA CYS A 112 11.81 12.18 15.37
C CYS A 112 10.83 12.42 16.49
N LYS A 113 9.56 12.53 16.10
CA LYS A 113 8.42 12.37 17.00
C LYS A 113 7.76 11.04 16.71
N SER A 114 7.01 10.49 17.66
CA SER A 114 6.33 9.21 17.48
C SER A 114 4.90 9.22 18.00
N ASN A 115 4.13 8.26 17.51
CA ASN A 115 2.90 7.78 18.14
C ASN A 115 3.01 6.25 18.37
N GLU A 116 1.90 5.55 18.58
CA GLU A 116 1.89 4.09 18.75
C GLU A 116 2.29 3.34 17.47
N ASP A 117 1.99 3.90 16.29
CA ASP A 117 2.13 3.22 15.00
C ASP A 117 3.47 3.50 14.30
N GLY A 118 4.26 4.47 14.78
CA GLY A 118 5.52 4.79 14.13
C GLY A 118 6.10 6.18 14.42
N TYR A 119 6.93 6.65 13.49
CA TYR A 119 7.74 7.85 13.60
C TYR A 119 7.42 8.88 12.54
N PHE A 120 7.61 10.14 12.90
CA PHE A 120 7.40 11.32 12.09
C PHE A 120 8.65 12.18 12.15
N THR A 121 9.15 12.62 11.00
CA THR A 121 10.33 13.48 10.93
C THR A 121 10.14 14.57 9.89
N GLN A 122 10.73 15.74 10.13
CA GLN A 122 10.88 16.76 9.09
C GLN A 122 12.30 16.67 8.53
N HIS A 123 12.43 16.59 7.22
CA HIS A 123 13.72 16.54 6.56
C HIS A 123 13.70 17.38 5.28
N TYR A 124 14.71 18.25 5.10
CA TYR A 124 14.78 19.16 3.95
C TYR A 124 14.92 18.44 2.60
N ASP A 125 15.57 17.28 2.62
CA ASP A 125 15.77 16.39 1.49
C ASP A 125 15.03 15.07 1.78
N ALA A 126 13.70 15.13 1.74
CA ALA A 126 12.85 14.00 2.09
C ALA A 126 13.15 12.77 1.22
N GLU A 127 13.52 12.97 -0.04
CA GLU A 127 13.84 11.92 -1.00
C GLU A 127 15.06 11.10 -0.56
N HIS A 128 16.25 11.70 -0.44
CA HIS A 128 17.43 10.95 -0.01
C HIS A 128 17.34 10.48 1.44
N GLY A 129 16.62 11.24 2.27
CA GLY A 129 16.31 10.89 3.65
C GLY A 129 15.50 9.59 3.72
N MET A 130 14.44 9.48 2.94
CA MET A 130 13.55 8.31 2.86
C MET A 130 14.26 7.09 2.29
N VAL A 131 15.07 7.26 1.24
CA VAL A 131 15.91 6.18 0.72
C VAL A 131 16.85 5.64 1.79
N SER A 132 17.46 6.52 2.60
CA SER A 132 18.37 6.10 3.68
C SER A 132 17.65 5.34 4.80
N VAL A 133 16.44 5.79 5.16
CA VAL A 133 15.58 5.09 6.14
C VAL A 133 15.15 3.73 5.61
N LEU A 134 14.68 3.63 4.37
CA LEU A 134 14.27 2.36 3.77
C LEU A 134 15.40 1.33 3.80
N LYS A 135 16.61 1.73 3.39
CA LYS A 135 17.81 0.88 3.42
C LYS A 135 18.11 0.37 4.83
N TYR A 136 17.96 1.24 5.82
CA TYR A 136 18.16 0.90 7.21
C TYR A 136 17.12 -0.11 7.70
N LEU A 137 15.84 0.15 7.44
CA LEU A 137 14.74 -0.71 7.88
C LEU A 137 14.84 -2.11 7.28
N VAL A 138 15.08 -2.24 5.97
CA VAL A 138 15.30 -3.54 5.31
C VAL A 138 16.44 -4.32 5.96
N SER A 139 17.51 -3.62 6.37
CA SER A 139 18.65 -4.24 7.06
C SER A 139 18.36 -4.60 8.52
N VAL A 140 17.50 -3.85 9.21
CA VAL A 140 17.21 -4.08 10.64
C VAL A 140 16.25 -5.24 10.83
N PHE A 141 15.23 -5.34 9.99
CA PHE A 141 14.23 -6.40 10.09
C PHE A 141 14.61 -7.72 9.41
N ASP A 142 15.86 -7.81 8.92
CA ASP A 142 16.39 -8.93 8.13
C ASP A 142 15.35 -9.53 7.17
N CYS A 143 14.87 -8.69 6.25
CA CYS A 143 13.91 -9.13 5.23
C CYS A 143 14.55 -10.11 4.21
N SER A 144 15.80 -10.50 4.40
CA SER A 144 16.47 -11.52 3.59
C SER A 144 15.70 -12.84 3.69
N GLU A 145 15.43 -13.48 2.55
CA GLU A 145 14.65 -14.70 2.42
C GLU A 145 13.18 -14.61 2.93
N ALA A 146 12.68 -13.39 3.17
CA ALA A 146 11.28 -13.18 3.52
C ALA A 146 10.35 -13.48 2.33
N ILE A 147 9.15 -13.98 2.63
CA ILE A 147 8.03 -14.05 1.68
C ILE A 147 7.20 -12.78 1.90
N ILE A 148 7.31 -11.85 0.96
CA ILE A 148 6.57 -10.59 1.02
C ILE A 148 5.23 -10.80 0.32
N LYS A 149 4.13 -10.69 1.05
CA LYS A 149 2.78 -10.75 0.49
C LYS A 149 2.48 -9.56 -0.41
N GLU A 150 2.91 -8.37 -0.01
CA GLU A 150 2.66 -7.16 -0.78
C GLU A 150 3.85 -6.20 -0.68
N LEU A 151 4.43 -5.88 -1.84
CA LEU A 151 5.42 -4.84 -2.04
C LEU A 151 4.80 -3.77 -2.92
N SER A 152 4.46 -2.61 -2.35
CA SER A 152 3.93 -1.48 -3.10
C SER A 152 4.93 -0.32 -3.08
N ILE A 153 5.31 0.15 -4.26
CA ILE A 153 6.31 1.19 -4.45
C ILE A 153 5.73 2.32 -5.29
N ASP A 154 5.69 3.51 -4.68
CA ASP A 154 5.48 4.77 -5.37
C ASP A 154 6.81 5.31 -5.92
N VAL A 155 6.94 5.39 -7.24
CA VAL A 155 8.16 5.91 -7.88
C VAL A 155 8.20 7.44 -7.94
N GLY A 156 7.20 8.15 -7.39
CA GLY A 156 7.17 9.61 -7.33
C GLY A 156 8.39 10.28 -6.68
N VAL A 157 9.16 9.55 -5.86
CA VAL A 157 10.44 10.01 -5.25
C VAL A 157 11.58 9.03 -5.29
N ILE A 158 11.54 8.16 -6.28
CA ILE A 158 12.66 7.26 -6.49
C ILE A 158 13.40 7.74 -7.72
N GLU A 159 14.36 8.67 -7.52
CA GLU A 159 15.32 9.09 -8.54
C GLU A 159 16.14 7.90 -9.08
N ASP A 160 16.48 6.92 -8.23
CA ASP A 160 17.23 5.71 -8.59
C ASP A 160 16.48 4.44 -8.16
N SER A 161 15.61 3.96 -9.05
CA SER A 161 14.81 2.74 -8.88
C SER A 161 15.69 1.53 -8.63
N ARG A 162 16.79 1.38 -9.38
CA ARG A 162 17.68 0.24 -9.25
C ARG A 162 18.29 0.17 -7.86
N SER A 163 18.75 1.29 -7.31
CA SER A 163 19.31 1.33 -5.96
C SER A 163 18.30 0.89 -4.90
N ILE A 164 17.00 1.17 -5.08
CA ILE A 164 15.95 0.73 -4.15
C ILE A 164 15.67 -0.76 -4.32
N PHE A 165 15.34 -1.19 -5.54
CA PHE A 165 14.99 -2.58 -5.81
C PHE A 165 16.16 -3.55 -5.57
N GLN A 166 17.41 -3.09 -5.56
CA GLN A 166 18.57 -3.87 -5.14
C GLN A 166 18.48 -4.38 -3.70
N HIS A 167 17.75 -3.69 -2.83
CA HIS A 167 17.55 -4.14 -1.45
C HIS A 167 16.50 -5.26 -1.33
N PHE A 168 15.74 -5.54 -2.39
CA PHE A 168 14.68 -6.54 -2.41
C PHE A 168 15.09 -7.84 -3.12
N ILE A 169 16.27 -7.89 -3.73
CA ILE A 169 16.74 -9.06 -4.51
C ILE A 169 16.90 -10.33 -3.67
N ASN A 170 17.14 -10.15 -2.37
CA ASN A 170 17.30 -11.26 -1.43
C ASN A 170 15.96 -11.72 -0.85
N PHE A 171 14.83 -11.13 -1.24
CA PHE A 171 13.53 -11.67 -0.85
C PHE A 171 13.34 -13.04 -1.50
N LYS A 172 12.79 -13.99 -0.75
CA LYS A 172 12.56 -15.34 -1.26
C LYS A 172 11.55 -15.32 -2.40
N SER A 173 10.45 -14.58 -2.20
CA SER A 173 9.43 -14.29 -3.21
C SER A 173 8.61 -13.08 -2.77
N ILE A 174 7.98 -12.45 -3.76
CA ILE A 174 6.99 -11.38 -3.60
C ILE A 174 5.68 -11.91 -4.19
N GLU A 175 4.65 -12.13 -3.38
CA GLU A 175 3.35 -12.57 -3.89
C GLU A 175 2.78 -11.47 -4.79
N ARG A 176 2.73 -10.21 -4.30
CA ARG A 176 2.29 -9.06 -5.08
C ARG A 176 3.32 -7.94 -5.13
N MET A 177 3.69 -7.53 -6.35
CA MET A 177 4.50 -6.34 -6.59
C MET A 177 3.67 -5.28 -7.32
N ALA A 178 3.51 -4.12 -6.71
CA ALA A 178 2.82 -2.97 -7.28
C ALA A 178 3.80 -1.80 -7.44
N ILE A 179 3.85 -1.24 -8.64
CA ILE A 179 4.62 -0.03 -8.95
C ILE A 179 3.63 1.02 -9.43
N HIS A 180 3.55 2.16 -8.76
CA HIS A 180 2.67 3.27 -9.14
C HIS A 180 3.38 4.60 -9.04
N GLN A 181 2.75 5.67 -9.51
CA GLN A 181 3.29 7.02 -9.46
C GLN A 181 2.18 7.99 -9.02
N SER A 182 2.30 8.54 -7.81
CA SER A 182 1.37 9.57 -7.33
C SER A 182 1.74 10.98 -7.81
N VAL A 183 3.04 11.24 -7.96
CA VAL A 183 3.57 12.52 -8.43
C VAL A 183 4.27 12.32 -9.75
N ASP A 184 3.80 13.00 -10.80
CA ASP A 184 4.44 12.95 -12.10
C ASP A 184 5.81 13.64 -12.07
N LYS A 185 6.86 12.82 -12.03
CA LYS A 185 8.26 13.20 -12.22
C LYS A 185 8.83 12.42 -13.40
N GLU A 186 9.08 13.12 -14.50
CA GLU A 186 9.64 12.53 -15.73
C GLU A 186 10.97 11.83 -15.50
N GLY A 187 11.88 12.43 -14.71
CA GLY A 187 13.18 11.84 -14.39
C GLY A 187 13.08 10.45 -13.75
N ASN A 188 12.10 10.26 -12.86
CA ASN A 188 11.89 8.99 -12.17
C ASN A 188 11.30 7.94 -13.11
N ARG A 189 10.40 8.33 -14.02
CA ARG A 189 9.90 7.44 -15.09
C ARG A 189 11.03 6.98 -16.00
N LEU A 190 11.89 7.91 -16.44
CA LEU A 190 13.04 7.60 -17.28
C LEU A 190 14.03 6.66 -16.58
N ASN A 191 14.27 6.85 -15.28
CA ASN A 191 15.08 5.93 -14.50
C ASN A 191 14.44 4.53 -14.40
N LEU A 192 13.13 4.46 -14.13
CA LEU A 192 12.39 3.20 -14.11
C LEU A 192 12.45 2.47 -15.45
N ILE A 193 12.28 3.18 -16.58
CA ILE A 193 12.41 2.62 -17.94
C ILE A 193 13.77 1.95 -18.15
N GLN A 194 14.85 2.58 -17.69
CA GLN A 194 16.21 2.04 -17.83
C GLN A 194 16.47 0.79 -16.98
N HIS A 195 15.62 0.51 -15.99
CA HIS A 195 15.89 -0.51 -14.98
C HIS A 195 14.77 -1.55 -14.80
N ILE A 196 13.58 -1.34 -15.36
CA ILE A 196 12.43 -2.25 -15.20
C ILE A 196 12.75 -3.68 -15.66
N ASP A 197 13.51 -3.82 -16.74
CA ASP A 197 13.94 -5.13 -17.23
C ASP A 197 14.83 -5.87 -16.24
N TRP A 198 15.72 -5.13 -15.56
CA TRP A 198 16.57 -5.67 -14.51
C TRP A 198 15.72 -6.03 -13.28
N ILE A 199 14.80 -5.15 -12.86
CA ILE A 199 13.89 -5.38 -11.72
C ILE A 199 13.11 -6.68 -11.92
N MET A 200 12.42 -6.82 -13.06
CA MET A 200 11.60 -7.99 -13.41
C MET A 200 12.43 -9.28 -13.57
N SER A 201 13.74 -9.18 -13.79
CA SER A 201 14.63 -10.34 -13.91
C SER A 201 15.27 -10.77 -12.60
N ASN A 202 15.34 -9.89 -11.60
CA ASN A 202 16.00 -10.17 -10.32
C ASN A 202 15.00 -10.42 -9.19
N LEU A 203 13.74 -9.98 -9.34
CA LEU A 203 12.68 -10.22 -8.37
C LEU A 203 11.79 -11.37 -8.81
N LYS A 204 11.45 -12.25 -7.86
CA LYS A 204 10.51 -13.35 -8.06
C LYS A 204 9.13 -12.90 -7.62
N THR A 205 8.23 -12.75 -8.58
CA THR A 205 6.91 -12.18 -8.35
C THR A 205 5.81 -13.06 -8.93
N ASP A 206 4.75 -13.30 -8.15
CA ASP A 206 3.59 -14.10 -8.57
C ASP A 206 2.48 -13.22 -9.19
N GLU A 207 2.33 -11.98 -8.71
CA GLU A 207 1.38 -10.97 -9.17
C GLU A 207 2.07 -9.62 -9.42
N PHE A 208 1.83 -9.02 -10.58
CA PHE A 208 2.47 -7.76 -10.97
C PHE A 208 1.46 -6.70 -11.40
N TYR A 209 1.54 -5.53 -10.75
CA TYR A 209 0.77 -4.34 -11.07
C TYR A 209 1.72 -3.20 -11.50
N MET A 210 1.43 -2.59 -12.65
CA MET A 210 2.13 -1.41 -13.16
C MET A 210 1.15 -0.28 -13.44
N GLY A 211 1.18 0.73 -12.59
CA GLY A 211 0.40 1.96 -12.67
C GLY A 211 1.19 3.18 -13.16
N VAL A 212 2.28 2.97 -13.91
CA VAL A 212 3.16 4.04 -14.40
C VAL A 212 3.20 3.99 -15.92
N GLU A 213 3.01 5.13 -16.58
CA GLU A 213 3.17 5.26 -18.03
C GLU A 213 4.65 5.23 -18.39
N LEU A 214 5.08 4.21 -19.13
CA LEU A 214 6.47 4.06 -19.57
C LEU A 214 6.57 4.34 -21.07
N LEU A 215 7.18 5.46 -21.43
CA LEU A 215 7.36 5.88 -22.83
C LEU A 215 8.84 5.84 -23.21
N GLU A 216 9.21 5.00 -24.17
CA GLU A 216 10.54 4.97 -24.76
C GLU A 216 10.59 5.83 -26.03
N HIS A 217 11.67 6.58 -26.22
CA HIS A 217 11.84 7.39 -27.43
C HIS A 217 12.46 6.53 -28.54
N ARG A 218 11.71 6.29 -29.62
CA ARG A 218 12.18 5.52 -30.78
C ARG A 218 12.25 6.38 -32.03
N MET A 219 13.28 6.12 -32.84
CA MET A 219 13.40 6.71 -34.17
C MET A 219 12.50 5.95 -35.14
N ILE A 220 11.50 6.63 -35.69
CA ILE A 220 10.50 6.08 -36.61
C ILE A 220 10.66 6.77 -37.96
N ARG A 221 10.63 5.98 -39.04
CA ARG A 221 10.64 6.53 -40.40
C ARG A 221 9.24 7.01 -40.77
N THR A 222 9.12 8.27 -41.20
CA THR A 222 7.85 8.84 -41.64
C THR A 222 7.44 8.31 -43.02
N PRO A 223 6.16 8.43 -43.43
CA PRO A 223 5.71 8.08 -44.77
C PRO A 223 6.48 8.81 -45.89
N GLU A 224 6.96 10.02 -45.63
CA GLU A 224 7.74 10.85 -46.55
C GLU A 224 9.20 10.40 -46.66
N GLY A 225 9.62 9.47 -45.79
CA GLY A 225 10.96 8.86 -45.80
C GLY A 225 11.96 9.47 -44.81
N ASP A 226 11.57 10.52 -44.08
CA ASP A 226 12.36 11.18 -43.03
C ASP A 226 12.37 10.37 -41.73
N PHE A 227 13.21 10.75 -40.76
CA PHE A 227 13.25 10.16 -39.42
C PHE A 227 12.73 11.12 -38.37
N ASP A 228 11.86 10.61 -37.50
CA ASP A 228 11.28 11.35 -36.38
C ASP A 228 11.52 10.57 -35.08
N ILE A 229 11.74 11.26 -33.96
CA ILE A 229 11.90 10.64 -32.65
C ILE A 229 10.58 10.82 -31.92
N ARG A 230 9.88 9.72 -31.68
CA ARG A 230 8.57 9.74 -31.01
C ARG A 230 8.58 8.92 -29.73
N PRO A 231 7.90 9.38 -28.68
CA PRO A 231 7.60 8.53 -27.54
C PRO A 231 6.66 7.42 -27.99
N VAL A 232 6.99 6.18 -27.63
CA VAL A 232 6.13 5.03 -27.82
C VAL A 232 5.99 4.27 -26.49
N PRO A 233 4.82 3.70 -26.20
CA PRO A 233 4.63 2.89 -25.00
C PRO A 233 5.62 1.72 -24.97
N MET A 234 6.33 1.59 -23.86
CA MET A 234 7.33 0.55 -23.64
C MET A 234 6.65 -0.81 -23.50
N ARG A 235 7.16 -1.82 -24.20
CA ARG A 235 6.68 -3.19 -24.10
C ARG A 235 7.23 -3.87 -22.85
N LEU A 236 6.35 -4.41 -22.00
CA LEU A 236 6.71 -5.17 -20.80
C LEU A 236 6.48 -6.67 -21.00
N GLU A 237 7.19 -7.29 -21.93
CA GLU A 237 6.97 -8.69 -22.33
C GLU A 237 7.08 -9.70 -21.18
N LYS A 238 7.94 -9.43 -20.19
CA LYS A 238 8.08 -10.28 -18.99
C LYS A 238 6.83 -10.27 -18.12
N ALA A 239 6.09 -9.16 -18.09
CA ALA A 239 4.86 -9.05 -17.30
C ALA A 239 3.78 -10.02 -17.80
N LEU A 240 3.70 -10.26 -19.12
CA LEU A 240 2.75 -11.20 -19.73
C LEU A 240 3.06 -12.68 -19.45
N LYS A 241 4.15 -12.97 -18.72
CA LYS A 241 4.52 -14.32 -18.27
C LYS A 241 4.21 -14.56 -16.79
N ILE A 242 3.78 -13.53 -16.06
CA ILE A 242 3.39 -13.60 -14.66
C ILE A 242 1.92 -14.03 -14.59
N ASN A 243 1.58 -14.91 -13.64
CA ASN A 243 0.24 -15.50 -13.59
C ASN A 243 -0.85 -14.46 -13.41
N HIS A 244 -0.57 -13.39 -12.66
CA HIS A 244 -1.51 -12.30 -12.46
C HIS A 244 -0.86 -10.98 -12.86
N VAL A 245 -1.40 -10.33 -13.89
CA VAL A 245 -0.84 -9.08 -14.42
C VAL A 245 -1.90 -8.01 -14.51
N ALA A 246 -1.55 -6.79 -14.09
CA ALA A 246 -2.38 -5.61 -14.23
C ALA A 246 -1.55 -4.43 -14.74
N LEU A 247 -1.91 -3.90 -15.90
CA LEU A 247 -1.20 -2.82 -16.58
C LEU A 247 -2.16 -1.66 -16.82
N MET A 248 -1.88 -0.50 -16.22
CA MET A 248 -2.71 0.70 -16.37
C MET A 248 -2.53 1.39 -17.73
N HIS A 249 -1.37 1.19 -18.37
CA HIS A 249 -0.99 1.78 -19.65
C HIS A 249 -0.59 0.65 -20.61
N SER A 250 -1.59 0.02 -21.20
CA SER A 250 -1.47 -1.20 -22.00
C SER A 250 -1.61 -0.97 -23.51
N GLU A 251 -1.41 0.26 -23.99
CA GLU A 251 -1.53 0.65 -25.41
C GLU A 251 -0.62 -0.16 -26.34
N TRP A 252 0.47 -0.73 -25.80
CA TRP A 252 1.42 -1.56 -26.54
C TRP A 252 0.96 -3.01 -26.69
N VAL A 253 -0.04 -3.47 -25.92
CA VAL A 253 -0.55 -4.84 -26.00
C VAL A 253 -1.28 -5.01 -27.33
N THR A 254 -0.81 -5.97 -28.12
CA THR A 254 -1.36 -6.25 -29.45
C THR A 254 -2.36 -7.39 -29.42
N LYS A 255 -3.09 -7.56 -30.52
CA LYS A 255 -3.89 -8.77 -30.78
C LYS A 255 -3.06 -10.05 -30.59
N ASP A 256 -1.85 -10.09 -31.12
CA ASP A 256 -1.00 -11.28 -31.01
C ASP A 256 -0.61 -11.57 -29.56
N ASP A 257 -0.37 -10.52 -28.76
CA ASP A 257 -0.12 -10.67 -27.32
C ASP A 257 -1.36 -11.26 -26.61
N LEU A 258 -2.56 -10.76 -26.94
CA LEU A 258 -3.85 -11.24 -26.41
C LEU A 258 -4.10 -12.73 -26.76
N LEU A 259 -3.86 -13.10 -28.01
CA LEU A 259 -4.05 -14.48 -28.49
C LEU A 259 -3.02 -15.46 -27.91
N ASN A 260 -1.85 -14.99 -27.49
CA ASN A 260 -0.80 -15.80 -26.91
C ASN A 260 -0.70 -15.67 -25.38
N LEU A 261 -1.72 -15.10 -24.72
CA LEU A 261 -1.74 -14.97 -23.26
C LEU A 261 -1.57 -16.32 -22.57
N ASN A 262 -0.57 -16.40 -21.72
CA ASN A 262 -0.27 -17.57 -20.91
C ASN A 262 -0.25 -17.17 -19.43
N VAL A 263 -1.34 -16.55 -18.98
CA VAL A 263 -1.53 -16.05 -17.61
C VAL A 263 -2.82 -16.64 -17.03
N GLN A 264 -2.98 -16.54 -15.70
CA GLN A 264 -4.24 -16.90 -15.03
C GLN A 264 -5.23 -15.75 -15.03
N THR A 265 -4.73 -14.52 -14.79
CA THR A 265 -5.54 -13.31 -14.84
C THR A 265 -4.81 -12.13 -15.48
N ALA A 266 -5.51 -11.33 -16.27
CA ALA A 266 -4.97 -10.11 -16.88
C ALA A 266 -5.93 -8.92 -16.77
N ILE A 267 -5.40 -7.75 -16.39
CA ILE A 267 -6.06 -6.45 -16.51
C ILE A 267 -5.24 -5.57 -17.46
N PHE A 268 -5.87 -5.10 -18.52
CA PHE A 268 -5.29 -4.17 -19.47
C PHE A 268 -6.14 -2.90 -19.52
N GLU A 269 -5.68 -1.82 -18.90
CA GLU A 269 -6.31 -0.50 -19.00
C GLU A 269 -5.58 0.36 -20.04
N GLY A 270 -6.28 1.32 -20.64
CA GLY A 270 -5.71 2.15 -21.71
C GLY A 270 -5.29 1.35 -22.94
N SER A 271 -5.93 0.20 -23.19
CA SER A 271 -5.57 -0.65 -24.33
C SER A 271 -6.02 -0.05 -25.67
N LYS A 272 -5.43 -0.51 -26.77
CA LYS A 272 -5.84 -0.23 -28.15
C LYS A 272 -6.51 -1.42 -28.84
N LEU A 273 -6.80 -2.48 -28.09
CA LEU A 273 -7.49 -3.66 -28.59
C LEU A 273 -8.91 -3.28 -29.05
N THR A 274 -9.34 -3.86 -30.16
CA THR A 274 -10.64 -3.57 -30.77
C THR A 274 -11.65 -4.69 -30.49
N SER A 275 -12.94 -4.44 -30.76
CA SER A 275 -13.98 -5.49 -30.73
C SER A 275 -13.60 -6.71 -31.57
N GLN A 276 -12.90 -6.52 -32.69
CA GLN A 276 -12.45 -7.60 -33.59
C GLN A 276 -11.31 -8.42 -32.99
N ASP A 277 -10.43 -7.78 -32.22
CA ASP A 277 -9.35 -8.48 -31.52
C ASP A 277 -9.91 -9.35 -30.40
N LEU A 278 -10.88 -8.83 -29.65
CA LEU A 278 -11.61 -9.57 -28.63
C LEU A 278 -12.41 -10.73 -29.22
N ASN A 279 -13.11 -10.51 -30.35
CA ASN A 279 -13.79 -11.57 -31.08
C ASN A 279 -12.83 -12.70 -31.50
N ALA A 280 -11.67 -12.35 -32.06
CA ALA A 280 -10.64 -13.32 -32.43
C ALA A 280 -10.13 -14.12 -31.21
N PHE A 281 -9.94 -13.45 -30.07
CA PHE A 281 -9.61 -14.09 -28.82
C PHE A 281 -10.67 -15.11 -28.38
N LEU A 282 -11.96 -14.75 -28.38
CA LEU A 282 -13.04 -15.65 -28.00
C LEU A 282 -13.13 -16.87 -28.93
N HIS A 283 -13.01 -16.66 -30.26
CA HIS A 283 -12.98 -17.75 -31.24
C HIS A 283 -11.81 -18.72 -31.00
N GLN A 284 -10.64 -18.21 -30.62
CA GLN A 284 -9.50 -19.05 -30.27
C GLN A 284 -9.72 -19.77 -28.93
N TRP A 285 -10.26 -19.07 -27.93
CA TRP A 285 -10.50 -19.64 -26.60
C TRP A 285 -11.50 -20.80 -26.64
N ILE A 286 -12.58 -20.70 -27.43
CA ILE A 286 -13.55 -21.80 -27.59
C ILE A 286 -12.89 -23.07 -28.15
N ARG A 287 -11.87 -22.93 -29.00
CA ARG A 287 -11.14 -24.06 -29.60
C ARG A 287 -10.01 -24.58 -28.71
N THR A 288 -9.69 -23.85 -27.66
CA THR A 288 -8.57 -24.13 -26.78
C THR A 288 -8.95 -25.20 -25.75
N THR A 289 -7.99 -26.06 -25.42
CA THR A 289 -8.08 -27.03 -24.32
C THR A 289 -7.27 -26.60 -23.09
N SER A 290 -6.63 -25.43 -23.14
CA SER A 290 -6.01 -24.79 -21.99
C SER A 290 -7.08 -24.25 -21.08
N ASP A 291 -6.98 -24.62 -19.81
CA ASP A 291 -7.80 -24.10 -18.74
C ASP A 291 -7.06 -23.01 -17.97
N LYS A 292 -5.94 -22.46 -18.45
CA LYS A 292 -5.10 -21.57 -17.63
C LYS A 292 -5.71 -20.19 -17.35
N LEU A 293 -6.29 -19.54 -18.35
CA LEU A 293 -6.84 -18.18 -18.22
C LEU A 293 -8.24 -18.24 -17.60
N TRP A 294 -8.42 -17.61 -16.45
CA TRP A 294 -9.68 -17.61 -15.70
C TRP A 294 -10.37 -16.25 -15.66
N TRP A 295 -9.60 -15.17 -15.85
CA TRP A 295 -10.14 -13.81 -15.78
C TRP A 295 -9.37 -12.85 -16.68
N LEU A 296 -10.08 -12.05 -17.46
CA LEU A 296 -9.52 -11.00 -18.31
C LEU A 296 -10.42 -9.77 -18.29
N LYS A 297 -9.83 -8.60 -18.05
CA LYS A 297 -10.45 -7.29 -18.27
C LYS A 297 -9.61 -6.50 -19.25
N VAL A 298 -10.29 -5.93 -20.23
CA VAL A 298 -9.69 -4.99 -21.19
C VAL A 298 -10.52 -3.73 -21.16
N LYS A 299 -9.90 -2.60 -20.82
CA LYS A 299 -10.50 -1.27 -20.91
C LYS A 299 -9.74 -0.45 -21.93
N THR A 300 -10.48 0.25 -22.78
CA THR A 300 -9.91 1.14 -23.80
C THR A 300 -10.48 2.55 -23.63
N ASN A 301 -10.10 3.46 -24.52
CA ASN A 301 -10.71 4.80 -24.56
C ASN A 301 -11.98 4.85 -25.42
N ASP A 302 -12.24 3.80 -26.19
CA ASP A 302 -13.35 3.70 -27.13
C ASP A 302 -14.37 2.65 -26.64
N ASN A 303 -15.64 2.81 -26.99
CA ASN A 303 -16.64 1.82 -26.64
C ASN A 303 -16.50 0.56 -27.48
N PHE A 304 -16.65 -0.60 -26.85
CA PHE A 304 -16.74 -1.88 -27.56
C PHE A 304 -18.15 -2.08 -28.12
N ASN A 305 -18.21 -2.68 -29.31
CA ASN A 305 -19.46 -3.15 -29.89
C ASN A 305 -19.68 -4.61 -29.48
N PHE A 306 -20.58 -4.84 -28.53
CA PHE A 306 -20.81 -6.19 -28.00
C PHE A 306 -21.23 -7.20 -29.07
N GLU A 307 -22.07 -6.80 -30.03
CA GLU A 307 -22.51 -7.66 -31.14
C GLU A 307 -21.33 -8.07 -32.04
N GLU A 308 -20.36 -7.18 -32.23
CA GLU A 308 -19.14 -7.48 -32.98
C GLU A 308 -18.24 -8.43 -32.19
N VAL A 309 -18.10 -8.22 -30.87
CA VAL A 309 -17.31 -9.08 -29.98
C VAL A 309 -17.82 -10.52 -30.00
N ILE A 310 -19.13 -10.75 -29.98
CA ILE A 310 -19.71 -12.11 -29.94
C ILE A 310 -20.05 -12.71 -31.30
N ASN A 311 -19.79 -12.00 -32.40
CA ASN A 311 -20.19 -12.41 -33.73
C ASN A 311 -19.63 -13.80 -34.10
N GLY A 312 -20.51 -14.68 -34.56
CA GLY A 312 -20.18 -16.04 -35.00
C GLY A 312 -19.90 -17.03 -33.87
N LEU A 313 -20.13 -16.67 -32.61
CA LEU A 313 -20.04 -17.57 -31.46
C LEU A 313 -21.42 -18.19 -31.15
N ASP A 314 -21.40 -19.42 -30.66
CA ASP A 314 -22.60 -20.05 -30.06
C ASP A 314 -22.71 -19.58 -28.61
N VAL A 315 -23.58 -18.60 -28.36
CA VAL A 315 -23.75 -17.92 -27.08
C VAL A 315 -25.06 -18.30 -26.39
N GLN A 316 -25.03 -18.40 -25.07
CA GLN A 316 -26.21 -18.59 -24.23
C GLN A 316 -26.42 -17.37 -23.34
N GLU A 317 -27.66 -17.13 -22.89
CA GLU A 317 -27.92 -16.11 -21.87
C GLU A 317 -27.23 -16.48 -20.55
N ASP A 318 -26.54 -15.52 -19.95
CA ASP A 318 -25.98 -15.76 -18.63
C ASP A 318 -27.06 -15.65 -17.55
N THR A 319 -27.36 -16.77 -16.91
CA THR A 319 -28.33 -16.84 -15.80
C THR A 319 -27.67 -16.65 -14.43
N TYR A 320 -26.34 -16.55 -14.40
CA TYR A 320 -25.56 -16.46 -13.18
C TYR A 320 -25.54 -15.03 -12.63
N LYS A 321 -26.44 -14.75 -11.68
CA LYS A 321 -26.61 -13.42 -11.07
C LYS A 321 -26.14 -13.31 -9.61
N GLU A 322 -26.08 -14.41 -8.86
CA GLU A 322 -25.93 -14.37 -7.38
C GLU A 322 -24.49 -14.20 -6.85
N GLN A 323 -23.44 -14.46 -7.64
CA GLN A 323 -22.05 -14.30 -7.17
C GLN A 323 -21.36 -13.02 -7.68
N ASN A 324 -22.06 -12.21 -8.48
CA ASN A 324 -21.57 -10.98 -9.10
C ASN A 324 -21.48 -9.79 -8.14
N ILE A 325 -21.81 -9.94 -6.86
CA ILE A 325 -21.77 -8.86 -5.86
C ILE A 325 -20.36 -8.71 -5.25
N LYS A 326 -19.37 -9.50 -5.70
CA LYS A 326 -18.02 -9.55 -5.12
C LYS A 326 -16.89 -9.72 -6.13
N CYS A 327 -16.97 -9.04 -7.28
CA CYS A 327 -15.89 -9.09 -8.26
C CYS A 327 -15.19 -7.73 -8.47
N SER A 328 -14.69 -7.10 -7.40
CA SER A 328 -13.42 -6.38 -7.60
C SER A 328 -12.44 -7.46 -8.08
N CYS A 329 -11.78 -7.28 -9.22
CA CYS A 329 -10.60 -8.10 -9.48
C CYS A 329 -9.73 -8.00 -8.23
N PRO A 330 -9.38 -9.10 -7.53
CA PRO A 330 -8.65 -9.01 -6.26
C PRO A 330 -7.26 -8.35 -6.43
N TYR A 331 -6.86 -8.12 -7.68
CA TYR A 331 -5.64 -7.45 -8.15
C TYR A 331 -5.82 -5.96 -8.48
N LEU A 332 -7.06 -5.46 -8.60
CA LEU A 332 -7.37 -4.04 -8.81
C LEU A 332 -7.51 -3.34 -7.44
N ARG A 333 -6.43 -3.30 -6.66
CA ARG A 333 -6.35 -2.44 -5.47
C ARG A 333 -5.73 -1.12 -5.88
N THR A 334 -6.55 -0.17 -6.27
CA THR A 334 -6.16 1.22 -6.58
C THR A 334 -5.82 1.96 -5.29
N GLY A 335 -4.71 1.61 -4.63
CA GLY A 335 -4.21 2.30 -3.42
C GLY A 335 -5.08 2.18 -2.15
N GLY A 336 -6.37 1.84 -2.27
CA GLY A 336 -7.28 1.52 -1.17
C GLY A 336 -7.33 0.03 -0.88
N LEU A 337 -7.49 -0.32 0.40
CA LEU A 337 -7.78 -1.69 0.85
C LEU A 337 -9.22 -2.11 0.52
N GLU A 338 -10.06 -1.19 0.04
CA GLU A 338 -11.47 -1.43 -0.25
C GLU A 338 -11.66 -2.09 -1.61
N CYS A 339 -12.40 -3.19 -1.63
CA CYS A 339 -12.86 -3.83 -2.85
C CYS A 339 -13.97 -2.99 -3.48
N GLU A 340 -13.78 -2.53 -4.71
CA GLU A 340 -14.88 -1.96 -5.49
C GLU A 340 -15.82 -3.08 -5.98
N PRO A 341 -17.09 -3.15 -5.52
CA PRO A 341 -18.03 -4.13 -6.04
C PRO A 341 -18.25 -3.86 -7.54
N PHE A 342 -18.16 -4.92 -8.35
CA PHE A 342 -18.44 -4.86 -9.78
C PHE A 342 -19.57 -5.80 -10.13
N GLU A 343 -20.68 -5.24 -10.58
CA GLU A 343 -21.83 -6.01 -11.09
C GLU A 343 -21.65 -6.25 -12.58
N PHE A 344 -21.67 -7.52 -13.00
CA PHE A 344 -21.71 -7.86 -14.41
C PHE A 344 -22.98 -7.27 -15.05
N PRO A 345 -22.89 -6.66 -16.24
CA PRO A 345 -24.05 -6.15 -16.96
C PRO A 345 -25.10 -7.24 -17.19
N GLU A 346 -26.38 -6.87 -17.16
CA GLU A 346 -27.50 -7.81 -17.41
C GLU A 346 -27.44 -8.49 -18.78
N THR A 347 -26.68 -7.94 -19.71
CA THR A 347 -26.49 -8.43 -21.09
C THR A 347 -25.39 -9.47 -21.24
N SER A 348 -24.83 -9.97 -20.13
CA SER A 348 -23.76 -10.97 -20.15
C SER A 348 -24.18 -12.26 -20.87
N LYS A 349 -23.26 -12.86 -21.61
CA LYS A 349 -23.45 -14.11 -22.35
C LYS A 349 -22.49 -15.18 -21.85
N GLN A 350 -22.85 -16.43 -22.06
CA GLN A 350 -21.98 -17.57 -21.80
C GLN A 350 -21.51 -18.20 -23.11
N ILE A 351 -20.23 -18.58 -23.13
CA ILE A 351 -19.63 -19.42 -24.18
C ILE A 351 -18.98 -20.63 -23.52
N THR A 352 -18.89 -21.75 -24.25
CA THR A 352 -18.29 -22.98 -23.74
C THR A 352 -17.18 -23.43 -24.67
N ASN A 353 -16.00 -23.74 -24.12
CA ASN A 353 -14.87 -24.22 -24.91
C ASN A 353 -14.95 -25.73 -25.20
N ALA A 354 -13.98 -26.24 -25.98
CA ALA A 354 -13.87 -27.64 -26.37
C ALA A 354 -13.76 -28.63 -25.19
N ASN A 355 -13.32 -28.17 -24.01
CA ASN A 355 -13.25 -28.98 -22.79
C ASN A 355 -14.56 -28.97 -21.98
N GLY A 356 -15.59 -28.25 -22.42
CA GLY A 356 -16.82 -28.06 -21.66
C GLY A 356 -16.71 -27.04 -20.53
N THR A 357 -15.64 -26.24 -20.50
CA THR A 357 -15.50 -25.13 -19.57
C THR A 357 -16.29 -23.93 -20.08
N THR A 358 -17.14 -23.36 -19.25
CA THR A 358 -17.97 -22.20 -19.58
C THR A 358 -17.32 -20.91 -19.11
N ALA A 359 -17.41 -19.87 -19.91
CA ALA A 359 -16.99 -18.52 -19.57
C ALA A 359 -18.14 -17.53 -19.75
N THR A 360 -18.27 -16.62 -18.80
CA THR A 360 -19.08 -15.40 -18.91
C THR A 360 -18.31 -14.35 -19.69
N VAL A 361 -18.98 -13.73 -20.65
CA VAL A 361 -18.48 -12.64 -21.49
C VAL A 361 -19.44 -11.47 -21.36
N SER A 362 -18.90 -10.30 -21.09
CA SER A 362 -19.69 -9.07 -21.03
C SER A 362 -18.91 -7.88 -21.56
N VAL A 363 -19.66 -6.88 -22.00
CA VAL A 363 -19.13 -5.56 -22.36
C VAL A 363 -19.99 -4.52 -21.68
N HIS A 364 -19.33 -3.55 -21.05
CA HIS A 364 -19.94 -2.35 -20.52
C HIS A 364 -19.16 -1.15 -21.05
N GLU A 365 -19.77 -0.40 -21.97
CA GLU A 365 -19.16 0.78 -22.60
C GLU A 365 -17.76 0.48 -23.18
N ASP A 366 -16.72 1.02 -22.56
CA ASP A 366 -15.31 0.95 -22.95
C ASP A 366 -14.57 -0.27 -22.37
N THR A 367 -15.30 -1.13 -21.66
CA THR A 367 -14.71 -2.24 -20.89
C THR A 367 -15.29 -3.59 -21.29
N PHE A 368 -14.41 -4.52 -21.61
CA PHE A 368 -14.69 -5.93 -21.88
C PHE A 368 -14.27 -6.79 -20.69
N PHE A 369 -15.10 -7.80 -20.38
CA PHE A 369 -14.84 -8.79 -19.35
C PHE A 369 -15.00 -10.21 -19.89
N PHE A 370 -14.10 -11.07 -19.45
CA PHE A 370 -14.11 -12.50 -19.70
C PHE A 370 -13.78 -13.23 -18.40
N HIS A 371 -14.64 -14.17 -18.00
CA HIS A 371 -14.56 -14.81 -16.68
C HIS A 371 -14.95 -16.29 -16.75
N VAL A 372 -14.13 -17.17 -16.18
CA VAL A 372 -14.34 -18.63 -16.18
C VAL A 372 -14.71 -19.16 -14.80
N LYS A 373 -13.97 -18.75 -13.76
CA LYS A 373 -14.17 -19.22 -12.37
C LYS A 373 -13.59 -18.24 -11.35
N ASN A 374 -14.18 -18.27 -10.15
CA ASN A 374 -13.90 -17.37 -9.02
C ASN A 374 -12.65 -17.73 -8.19
N ASP A 375 -11.62 -18.35 -8.78
CA ASP A 375 -10.44 -18.81 -8.04
C ASP A 375 -9.28 -17.80 -7.97
N GLY A 376 -9.55 -16.52 -8.24
CA GLY A 376 -8.71 -15.44 -7.72
C GLY A 376 -8.74 -15.43 -6.18
N PRO A 377 -7.77 -14.78 -5.50
CA PRO A 377 -7.75 -14.68 -4.05
C PRO A 377 -9.07 -14.11 -3.56
N ILE A 378 -9.85 -14.99 -2.92
CA ILE A 378 -11.12 -14.65 -2.30
C ILE A 378 -10.77 -13.67 -1.18
N THR A 379 -11.11 -12.39 -1.35
CA THR A 379 -11.10 -11.46 -0.23
C THR A 379 -11.94 -12.12 0.86
N PRO A 380 -11.38 -12.38 2.07
CA PRO A 380 -12.18 -12.93 3.15
C PRO A 380 -13.44 -12.08 3.26
N LYS A 381 -14.61 -12.72 3.41
CA LYS A 381 -15.87 -11.97 3.56
C LYS A 381 -15.61 -10.87 4.58
N PRO A 382 -15.94 -9.59 4.30
CA PRO A 382 -15.96 -8.58 5.33
C PRO A 382 -16.68 -9.20 6.53
N PRO A 383 -16.14 -9.09 7.75
CA PRO A 383 -16.82 -9.62 8.92
C PRO A 383 -18.26 -9.14 8.82
N VAL A 384 -19.20 -10.08 8.92
CA VAL A 384 -20.63 -9.76 8.84
C VAL A 384 -20.83 -8.65 9.86
N VAL A 385 -21.07 -7.42 9.37
CA VAL A 385 -21.38 -6.28 10.22
C VAL A 385 -22.70 -6.66 10.88
N ARG A 386 -22.60 -7.24 12.08
CA ARG A 386 -23.77 -7.50 12.89
C ARG A 386 -24.31 -6.11 13.21
N GLU A 387 -25.58 -5.88 12.90
CA GLU A 387 -26.19 -4.66 13.35
C GLU A 387 -25.95 -4.52 14.86
N PRO A 388 -25.45 -3.37 15.32
CA PRO A 388 -25.19 -3.17 16.73
C PRO A 388 -26.46 -3.45 17.52
N THR A 389 -26.31 -4.14 18.65
CA THR A 389 -27.41 -4.36 19.58
C THR A 389 -28.00 -3.02 20.03
N GLU A 390 -29.23 -3.01 20.52
CA GLU A 390 -29.87 -1.78 21.01
C GLU A 390 -29.01 -1.08 22.07
N GLU A 391 -28.34 -1.86 22.93
CA GLU A 391 -27.37 -1.38 23.93
C GLU A 391 -26.12 -0.76 23.28
N GLN A 392 -25.55 -1.39 22.26
CA GLN A 392 -24.44 -0.81 21.50
C GLN A 392 -24.85 0.48 20.76
N ARG A 393 -26.07 0.55 20.21
CA ARG A 393 -26.60 1.78 19.59
C ARG A 393 -26.73 2.90 20.61
N MET A 394 -27.26 2.63 21.80
CA MET A 394 -27.35 3.63 22.86
C MET A 394 -25.98 4.16 23.29
N ILE A 395 -24.97 3.29 23.39
CA ILE A 395 -23.61 3.68 23.75
C ILE A 395 -22.98 4.52 22.62
N MET A 396 -23.14 4.11 21.35
CA MET A 396 -22.65 4.87 20.20
C MET A 396 -23.31 6.24 20.07
N ASP A 397 -24.64 6.34 20.21
CA ASP A 397 -25.37 7.62 20.21
C ASP A 397 -24.89 8.52 21.35
N ARG A 398 -24.57 7.93 22.51
CA ARG A 398 -24.04 8.70 23.64
C ARG A 398 -22.62 9.19 23.40
N ILE A 399 -21.76 8.38 22.77
CA ILE A 399 -20.41 8.79 22.34
C ILE A 399 -20.52 9.92 21.30
N GLU A 400 -21.45 9.83 20.35
CA GLU A 400 -21.68 10.87 19.35
C GLU A 400 -22.13 12.19 19.99
N GLN A 401 -23.09 12.15 20.92
CA GLN A 401 -23.50 13.33 21.69
C GLN A 401 -22.33 13.99 22.43
N LEU A 402 -21.46 13.17 23.06
CA LEU A 402 -20.27 13.67 23.75
C LEU A 402 -19.26 14.28 22.77
N ASN A 403 -19.05 13.68 21.60
CA ASN A 403 -18.16 14.24 20.56
C ASN A 403 -18.67 15.59 20.04
N VAL A 404 -19.99 15.73 19.85
CA VAL A 404 -20.62 17.00 19.47
C VAL A 404 -20.42 18.05 20.57
N GLU A 405 -20.57 17.67 21.84
CA GLU A 405 -20.33 18.58 22.97
C GLU A 405 -18.85 18.96 23.08
N THR A 406 -17.92 18.02 22.87
CA THR A 406 -16.48 18.28 22.79
C THR A 406 -16.16 19.28 21.68
N ALA A 407 -16.68 19.08 20.47
CA ALA A 407 -16.49 20.01 19.37
C ALA A 407 -17.00 21.42 19.69
N ARG A 408 -18.16 21.53 20.36
CA ARG A 408 -18.72 22.82 20.80
C ARG A 408 -17.84 23.51 21.84
N LEU A 409 -17.30 22.77 22.82
CA LEU A 409 -16.41 23.32 23.83
C LEU A 409 -15.06 23.73 23.22
N HIS A 410 -14.53 22.99 22.25
CA HIS A 410 -13.34 23.40 21.49
C HIS A 410 -13.58 24.70 20.71
N ALA A 411 -14.73 24.86 20.06
CA ALA A 411 -15.08 26.11 19.39
C ALA A 411 -15.12 27.29 20.38
N GLN A 412 -15.73 27.10 21.55
CA GLN A 412 -15.74 28.12 22.62
C GLN A 412 -14.32 28.44 23.13
N ARG A 413 -13.46 27.42 23.28
CA ARG A 413 -12.05 27.60 23.68
C ARG A 413 -11.28 28.47 22.69
N VAL A 414 -11.47 28.22 21.40
CA VAL A 414 -10.84 29.01 20.33
C VAL A 414 -11.35 30.46 20.35
N GLU A 415 -12.65 30.66 20.55
CA GLU A 415 -13.25 32.00 20.68
C GLU A 415 -12.67 32.77 21.88
N PHE A 416 -12.55 32.14 23.05
CA PHE A 416 -11.90 32.72 24.23
C PHE A 416 -10.43 33.11 23.96
N GLN A 417 -9.68 32.26 23.26
CA GLN A 417 -8.28 32.55 22.90
C GLN A 417 -8.16 33.73 21.92
N MET A 418 -9.12 33.90 21.00
CA MET A 418 -9.17 35.06 20.09
C MET A 418 -9.55 36.36 20.80
N VAL A 419 -10.47 36.32 21.77
CA VAL A 419 -10.89 37.50 22.56
C VAL A 419 -9.75 38.01 23.45
N ARG A 420 -8.94 37.11 24.03
CA ARG A 420 -7.76 37.46 24.86
C ARG A 420 -6.69 38.26 24.13
N ARG A 421 -6.55 38.10 22.81
CA ARG A 421 -5.63 38.94 22.02
C ARG A 421 -6.03 40.43 21.99
N ASN A 422 -7.23 40.79 22.44
CA ASN A 422 -7.81 42.12 22.27
C ASN A 422 -8.13 42.89 23.57
N ARG A 423 -7.93 42.36 24.80
CA ARG A 423 -8.24 43.10 26.07
C ARG A 423 -7.38 42.72 27.30
N ASP A 424 -7.02 43.74 28.08
CA ASP A 424 -6.37 43.66 29.41
C ASP A 424 -7.37 43.40 30.57
N ARG A 425 -8.00 42.22 30.62
CA ARG A 425 -8.83 41.80 31.79
C ARG A 425 -8.51 40.36 32.17
N GLU A 426 -7.58 40.16 33.10
CA GLU A 426 -6.99 38.84 33.34
C GLU A 426 -7.81 37.93 34.29
N ASP A 427 -8.40 38.46 35.37
CA ASP A 427 -8.87 37.61 36.48
C ASP A 427 -10.20 36.85 36.27
N ARG A 428 -11.16 37.38 35.49
CA ARG A 428 -12.42 36.66 35.20
C ARG A 428 -12.25 35.61 34.11
N ASP A 429 -11.39 35.89 33.15
CA ASP A 429 -11.16 35.04 31.98
C ASP A 429 -10.43 33.74 32.36
N ASP A 430 -9.61 33.75 33.43
CA ASP A 430 -8.96 32.55 33.93
C ASP A 430 -9.90 31.59 34.67
N HIS A 431 -10.93 32.11 35.37
CA HIS A 431 -11.93 31.25 36.01
C HIS A 431 -12.82 30.53 34.98
N ASP A 432 -13.32 31.26 33.98
CA ASP A 432 -14.15 30.68 32.93
C ASP A 432 -13.38 29.68 32.06
N ARG A 433 -12.09 29.95 31.82
CA ARG A 433 -11.17 29.02 31.15
C ARG A 433 -10.98 27.73 31.95
N MET A 434 -10.67 27.84 33.25
CA MET A 434 -10.49 26.68 34.11
C MET A 434 -11.77 25.82 34.17
N MET A 435 -12.95 26.46 34.20
CA MET A 435 -14.24 25.76 34.14
C MET A 435 -14.45 25.04 32.79
N LEU A 436 -13.98 25.63 31.69
CA LEU A 436 -14.07 25.03 30.35
C LEU A 436 -13.10 23.86 30.18
N GLU A 437 -11.87 23.98 30.70
CA GLU A 437 -10.86 22.90 30.72
C GLU A 437 -11.35 21.70 31.56
N ASN A 438 -11.85 21.95 32.78
CA ASN A 438 -12.43 20.90 33.62
C ASN A 438 -13.61 20.17 32.93
N ARG A 439 -14.49 20.91 32.24
CA ARG A 439 -15.61 20.30 31.51
C ARG A 439 -15.13 19.44 30.33
N LEU A 440 -14.09 19.87 29.63
CA LEU A 440 -13.50 19.11 28.53
C LEU A 440 -12.91 17.79 29.03
N GLU A 441 -12.15 17.83 30.13
CA GLU A 441 -11.56 16.64 30.76
C GLU A 441 -12.65 15.64 31.21
N HIS A 442 -13.72 16.13 31.83
CA HIS A 442 -14.84 15.28 32.24
C HIS A 442 -15.54 14.58 31.06
N ILE A 443 -15.75 15.29 29.94
CA ILE A 443 -16.39 14.72 28.75
C ILE A 443 -15.46 13.71 28.06
N GLN A 444 -14.17 14.01 27.97
CA GLN A 444 -13.18 13.09 27.42
C GLN A 444 -13.08 11.80 28.24
N PHE A 445 -13.10 11.91 29.57
CA PHE A 445 -13.12 10.76 30.46
C PHE A 445 -14.40 9.91 30.28
N ALA A 446 -15.56 10.56 30.19
CA ALA A 446 -16.83 9.87 29.96
C ALA A 446 -16.87 9.16 28.59
N ALA A 447 -16.35 9.79 27.53
CA ALA A 447 -16.26 9.19 26.20
C ALA A 447 -15.28 8.00 26.18
N ALA A 448 -14.16 8.09 26.90
CA ALA A 448 -13.21 6.99 27.03
C ALA A 448 -13.82 5.78 27.77
N ALA A 449 -14.57 6.02 28.85
CA ALA A 449 -15.28 4.98 29.58
C ALA A 449 -16.33 4.26 28.72
N LEU A 450 -17.12 5.00 27.93
CA LEU A 450 -18.12 4.43 27.03
C LEU A 450 -17.50 3.66 25.86
N ARG A 451 -16.35 4.10 25.35
CA ARG A 451 -15.59 3.35 24.33
C ARG A 451 -15.07 2.03 24.89
N GLU A 452 -14.64 2.02 26.15
CA GLU A 452 -14.20 0.80 26.83
C GLU A 452 -15.37 -0.15 27.10
N GLU A 453 -16.53 0.38 27.49
CA GLU A 453 -17.77 -0.38 27.62
C GLU A 453 -18.19 -1.00 26.28
N LEU A 454 -18.12 -0.24 25.18
CA LEU A 454 -18.40 -0.73 23.84
C LEU A 454 -17.45 -1.87 23.44
N ARG A 455 -16.15 -1.74 23.72
CA ARG A 455 -15.15 -2.81 23.49
C ARG A 455 -15.43 -4.08 24.27
N ASN A 456 -15.94 -3.96 25.49
CA ASN A 456 -16.30 -5.12 26.32
C ASN A 456 -17.58 -5.84 25.88
N LEU A 457 -18.43 -5.17 25.10
CA LEU A 457 -19.64 -5.73 24.50
C LEU A 457 -19.41 -6.41 23.15
N GLU A 458 -18.22 -6.25 22.56
CA GLU A 458 -17.85 -7.00 21.35
C GLU A 458 -17.58 -8.47 21.70
N PRO A 459 -18.21 -9.44 21.00
CA PRO A 459 -17.95 -10.86 21.25
C PRO A 459 -16.50 -11.20 20.89
N ARG A 460 -15.79 -11.86 21.81
CA ARG A 460 -14.43 -12.39 21.60
C ARG A 460 -14.36 -13.45 20.50
#